data_AF-A0A2S0JPV1-F1
#
_entry.id   AF-A0A2S0JPV1-F1
#
_cell.length_a   1.000
_cell.length_b   1.000
_cell.length_c   1.000
_cell.angle_alpha   90.00
_cell.angle_beta   90.00
_cell.angle_gamma   90.00
#
_symmetry.space_group_name_H-M   'P 1'
#
loop_
_entity.id
_entity.type
_entity.pdbx_description
1 polymer ?
#
loop_
_entity_poly.entity_id
_entity_poly.type
_entity_poly.pdbx_seq_one_letter_code
_entity_poly.pdbx_strand_id
1 'polypeptide(L)' 'MELQYSTTYFQKLDLLEGLYLGQASLKEKMQSKNGSNRYRERFEQIEDAIVKLNKEIRILERYIIQSVDSVIF' A
#
# COMPACT_ATOMS: atom_id res chain seq x y z
N MET A 1 -2.50 23.11 3.57
CA MET A 1 -2.48 22.12 2.47
C MET A 1 -1.47 21.00 2.77
N GLU A 2 -0.24 21.32 3.20
CA GLU A 2 0.80 20.32 3.58
C GLU A 2 0.36 19.30 4.64
N LEU A 3 -0.36 19.75 5.68
CA LEU A 3 -0.85 18.86 6.75
C LEU A 3 -1.78 17.74 6.21
N GLN A 4 -2.61 18.07 5.21
CA GLN A 4 -3.55 17.10 4.61
C GLN A 4 -2.81 16.05 3.76
N TYR A 5 -1.75 16.44 3.05
CA TYR A 5 -0.92 15.50 2.30
C TYR A 5 -0.16 14.55 3.24
N SER A 6 0.37 15.06 4.35
CA SER A 6 1.03 14.26 5.38
C SER A 6 0.08 13.25 6.03
N THR A 7 -1.12 13.68 6.47
CA THR A 7 -2.13 12.76 7.02
C THR A 7 -2.55 11.69 6.01
N THR A 8 -2.80 12.07 4.76
CA THR A 8 -3.19 11.13 3.70
C THR A 8 -2.08 10.13 3.39
N TYR A 9 -0.81 10.57 3.43
CA TYR A 9 0.35 9.73 3.23
C TYR A 9 0.45 8.64 4.30
N PHE A 10 0.35 9.00 5.58
CA PHE A 10 0.40 8.02 6.68
C PHE A 10 -0.78 7.04 6.64
N GLN A 11 -2.00 7.52 6.35
CA GLN A 11 -3.16 6.63 6.18
C GLN A 11 -2.96 5.60 5.07
N LYS A 12 -2.28 5.96 3.97
CA LYS A 12 -1.97 5.03 2.90
C LYS A 12 -0.86 4.05 3.28
N LEU A 13 0.11 4.45 4.11
CA LEU A 13 1.10 3.53 4.66
C LEU A 13 0.46 2.49 5.58
N ASP A 14 -0.46 2.90 6.46
CA ASP A 14 -1.20 1.98 7.33
C ASP A 14 -2.01 0.95 6.51
N LEU A 15 -2.67 1.41 5.44
CA LEU A 15 -3.38 0.53 4.52
C LEU A 15 -2.43 -0.45 3.81
N LEU A 16 -1.25 0.02 3.40
CA LEU A 16 -0.23 -0.80 2.73
C LEU A 16 0.28 -1.91 3.67
N GLU A 17 0.53 -1.60 4.93
CA GLU A 17 0.88 -2.57 5.96
C GLU A 17 -0.20 -3.65 6.09
N GLY A 18 -1.47 -3.24 6.21
CA GLY A 18 -2.61 -4.17 6.28
C GLY A 18 -2.71 -5.11 5.07
N LEU A 19 -2.42 -4.60 3.87
CA LEU A 19 -2.40 -5.42 2.65
C LEU A 19 -1.27 -6.46 2.67
N TYR A 20 -0.06 -6.09 3.11
CA TYR A 20 1.05 -7.05 3.24
C TYR A 20 0.78 -8.13 4.30
N LEU A 21 0.20 -7.76 5.43
CA LEU A 21 -0.24 -8.74 6.45
C LEU A 21 -1.30 -9.69 5.90
N GLY A 22 -2.28 -9.16 5.15
CA GLY A 22 -3.29 -9.96 4.47
C GLY A 22 -2.70 -10.91 3.43
N GLN A 23 -1.73 -10.43 2.63
CA GLN A 23 -1.01 -11.21 1.63
C GLN A 23 -0.24 -12.37 2.28
N ALA A 24 0.50 -12.10 3.37
CA ALA A 24 1.24 -13.11 4.12
C ALA A 24 0.31 -14.21 4.66
N SER A 25 -0.81 -13.82 5.28
CA SER A 25 -1.80 -14.78 5.79
C SER A 25 -2.42 -15.64 4.68
N LEU A 26 -2.68 -15.07 3.50
CA LEU A 26 -3.17 -15.83 2.35
C LEU A 26 -2.12 -16.83 1.85
N LYS A 27 -0.85 -16.42 1.78
CA LYS A 27 0.25 -17.28 1.36
C LYS A 27 0.39 -18.51 2.27
N GLU A 28 0.32 -18.33 3.59
CA GLU A 28 0.33 -19.42 4.56
C GLU A 28 -0.87 -20.38 4.40
N LYS A 29 -2.07 -19.83 4.13
CA LYS A 29 -3.28 -20.63 3.89
C LYS A 29 -3.21 -21.44 2.59
N MET A 30 -2.56 -20.89 1.55
CA MET A 30 -2.33 -21.59 0.28
C MET A 30 -1.32 -22.74 0.41
N GLN A 31 -0.36 -22.61 1.34
CA GLN A 31 0.64 -23.66 1.61
C GLN A 31 0.08 -24.78 2.50
N SER A 32 -0.84 -24.45 3.43
CA SER A 32 -1.40 -25.42 4.38
C SER A 32 -2.65 -26.16 3.90
N LYS A 33 -3.38 -25.63 2.92
CA LYS A 33 -4.52 -26.30 2.27
C LYS A 33 -4.21 -26.46 0.79
N ASN A 34 -4.36 -27.66 0.23
CA ASN A 34 -4.27 -27.93 -1.23
C ASN A 34 -4.90 -26.76 -2.00
N GLY A 35 -4.05 -25.95 -2.63
CA GLY A 35 -4.31 -24.55 -2.98
C GLY A 35 -5.68 -24.33 -3.62
N SER A 36 -6.64 -23.81 -2.85
CA SER A 36 -7.94 -23.45 -3.42
C SER A 36 -7.75 -22.27 -4.37
N ASN A 37 -8.29 -22.38 -5.59
CA ASN A 37 -8.19 -21.35 -6.63
C ASN A 37 -8.62 -19.96 -6.12
N ARG A 38 -9.59 -19.95 -5.20
CA ARG A 38 -10.09 -18.76 -4.51
C ARG A 38 -9.03 -18.02 -3.67
N TYR A 39 -8.10 -18.74 -3.03
CA TYR A 39 -7.02 -18.08 -2.27
C TYR A 39 -5.99 -17.44 -3.19
N ARG A 40 -5.74 -18.07 -4.34
CA ARG A 40 -4.85 -17.53 -5.37
C ARG A 40 -5.42 -16.26 -6.00
N GLU A 41 -6.69 -16.28 -6.42
CA GLU A 41 -7.37 -15.09 -6.96
C GLU A 41 -7.33 -13.91 -5.96
N ARG A 42 -7.58 -14.18 -4.68
CA ARG A 42 -7.47 -13.14 -3.63
C ARG A 42 -6.04 -12.65 -3.42
N PHE A 43 -5.05 -13.52 -3.56
CA PHE A 43 -3.65 -13.14 -3.46
C PHE A 43 -3.26 -12.18 -4.58
N GLU A 44 -3.62 -12.53 -5.83
CA GLU A 44 -3.39 -11.69 -7.02
C GLU A 44 -4.09 -10.33 -6.89
N GLN A 45 -5.34 -10.29 -6.39
CA GLN A 45 -6.05 -9.03 -6.11
C GLN A 45 -5.33 -8.14 -5.09
N ILE A 46 -4.75 -8.75 -4.04
CA ILE A 46 -3.97 -8.00 -3.04
C ILE A 46 -2.67 -7.48 -3.65
N GLU A 47 -2.00 -8.26 -4.51
CA GLU A 47 -0.79 -7.79 -5.22
C GLU A 47 -1.09 -6.58 -6.10
N ASP A 48 -2.17 -6.62 -6.88
CA ASP A 48 -2.60 -5.48 -7.70
C ASP A 48 -2.91 -4.24 -6.85
N ALA A 49 -3.59 -4.43 -5.72
CA ALA A 49 -3.89 -3.36 -4.78
C ALA A 49 -2.61 -2.74 -4.18
N ILE A 50 -1.64 -3.57 -3.80
CA ILE A 50 -0.32 -3.13 -3.29
C ILE A 50 0.41 -2.30 -4.36
N VAL A 51 0.45 -2.77 -5.61
CA VAL A 51 1.11 -2.04 -6.71
C VAL A 51 0.46 -0.68 -6.94
N LYS A 52 -0.87 -0.63 -6.94
CA LYS A 52 -1.61 0.63 -7.11
C LYS A 52 -1.35 1.60 -5.94
N LEU A 53 -1.43 1.11 -4.71
CA LEU A 53 -1.25 1.92 -3.50
C LEU A 53 0.17 2.48 -3.41
N ASN A 54 1.19 1.67 -3.74
CA ASN A 54 2.58 2.13 -3.81
C ASN A 54 2.78 3.28 -4.80
N LYS A 55 2.10 3.25 -5.96
CA LYS A 55 2.17 4.36 -6.92
C LYS A 55 1.56 5.64 -6.34
N GLU A 56 0.42 5.52 -5.65
CA GLU A 56 -0.23 6.66 -5.01
C GLU A 56 0.63 7.26 -3.88
N ILE A 57 1.27 6.41 -3.06
CA ILE A 57 2.21 6.82 -2.01
C ILE A 57 3.38 7.60 -2.62
N ARG A 58 4.01 7.09 -3.68
CA ARG A 58 5.12 7.80 -4.37
C ARG A 58 4.74 9.16 -4.93
N ILE A 59 3.49 9.32 -5.37
CA ILE A 59 2.98 10.62 -5.83
C ILE A 59 2.89 11.59 -4.63
N LEU A 60 2.39 11.13 -3.49
CA LEU A 60 2.31 11.95 -2.27
C LEU A 60 3.70 12.32 -1.73
N GLU A 61 4.65 11.37 -1.73
CA GLU A 61 6.05 11.64 -1.35
C GLU A 61 6.64 12.79 -2.16
N ARG A 62 6.44 12.78 -3.48
CA ARG A 62 6.91 13.87 -4.36
C ARG A 62 6.26 15.20 -4.00
N TYR A 63 4.95 15.22 -3.75
CA TYR A 63 4.26 16.46 -3.36
C TYR A 63 4.75 17.00 -2.02
N ILE A 64 4.98 16.13 -1.04
CA ILE A 64 5.51 16.53 0.28
C ILE A 64 6.92 17.10 0.14
N ILE A 65 7.80 16.45 -0.63
CA ILE A 65 9.17 16.96 -0.86
C ILE A 65 9.14 18.32 -1.55
N GLN A 66 8.36 18.46 -2.64
CA GLN A 66 8.23 19.72 -3.36
C GLN A 66 7.66 20.85 -2.50
N SER A 67 6.74 20.54 -1.59
CA SER A 67 6.18 21.55 -0.71
C SER A 67 7.21 22.03 0.32
N VAL A 68 8.00 21.11 0.89
CA VAL A 68 9.11 21.44 1.78
C VAL A 68 10.17 22.29 1.08
N ASP A 69 10.55 21.95 -0.15
CA ASP A 69 11.52 22.72 -0.95
C ASP A 69 11.03 24.16 -1.24
N SER A 70 9.71 24.36 -1.32
CA SER A 70 9.10 25.68 -1.57
C SER A 70 9.05 26.61 -0.36
N VAL A 71 9.31 26.10 0.86
CA VAL A 71 9.28 26.86 2.12
C VAL A 71 10.66 27.41 2.51
N ILE A 72 11.74 26.95 1.88
CA ILE A 72 13.14 27.28 2.25
C ILE A 72 13.72 28.49 1.48
N PHE A 73 12.92 29.18 0.65
CA PHE A 73 13.35 30.39 -0.09
C PHE A 73 12.60 31.66 0.30
#